data_AF-A0A0A2F341-F1
#
_entry.id   AF-A0A0A2F341-F1
#
_cell.length_a   1.000
_cell.length_b   1.000
_cell.length_c   1.000
_cell.angle_alpha   90.00
_cell.angle_beta   90.00
_cell.angle_gamma   90.00
#
_symmetry.space_group_name_H-M   'P 1'
#
loop_
_entity.id
_entity.type
_entity.pdbx_description
1 polymer ?
#
loop_
_entity_poly.entity_id
_entity_poly.type
_entity_poly.pdbx_seq_one_letter_code
_entity_poly.pdbx_strand_id
1 'polypeptide(L)'
;MLQEEAYRLFEYEIEHWQLARDKYADLSKSITKKFDFDDFSIDISCNPARMRSTLADVKQRLEKIRTMPNSSWAGVTDTKDKCFLCSDVRPHKQQYVEVGNFDLLVNPYPIFPVHFTIAHKRHTPQLIIPYFDDFLYFAKNLPDFAIFYNGANCGASAPLHAHFQAAEKKYFNILKDYQTLPDRYFETIETTKDSTLQTIKNYLRAAFCISTTNAEEAKAIFIKHFEWHIEANMINIICCYEMGRYIIFVFPRKQFRPTQFFEEDETKRLAISPASVEMSGCFVTIFKEHFYRISKEQITDIFRQIS
;
A
#
# COMPACT_ATOMS: atom_id res chain seq x y z
N MET A 1 -24.60 6.34 2.59
CA MET A 1 -23.26 6.85 3.00
C MET A 1 -22.19 6.21 2.10
N LEU A 2 -21.02 6.82 1.89
CA LEU A 2 -20.01 6.33 0.93
C LEU A 2 -19.61 4.86 1.17
N GLN A 3 -19.52 4.41 2.43
CA GLN A 3 -19.28 3.01 2.81
C GLN A 3 -20.27 2.02 2.16
N GLU A 4 -21.56 2.35 2.16
CA GLU A 4 -22.61 1.49 1.59
C GLU A 4 -22.55 1.47 0.06
N GLU A 5 -22.17 2.59 -0.56
CA GLU A 5 -21.94 2.67 -2.01
C GLU A 5 -20.72 1.84 -2.41
N ALA A 6 -19.65 1.85 -1.61
CA ALA A 6 -18.47 1.03 -1.83
C ALA A 6 -18.81 -0.47 -1.82
N TYR A 7 -19.58 -0.93 -0.82
CA TYR A 7 -20.00 -2.33 -0.76
C TYR A 7 -20.95 -2.72 -1.90
N ARG A 8 -21.93 -1.87 -2.24
CA ARG A 8 -22.82 -2.13 -3.38
C ARG A 8 -22.07 -2.19 -4.71
N LEU A 9 -21.12 -1.28 -4.91
CA LEU A 9 -20.22 -1.34 -6.07
C LEU A 9 -19.43 -2.65 -6.09
N PHE A 10 -18.89 -3.06 -4.94
CA PHE A 10 -18.14 -4.29 -4.83
C PHE A 10 -18.99 -5.51 -5.20
N GLU A 11 -20.14 -5.69 -4.57
CA GLU A 11 -21.06 -6.79 -4.85
C GLU A 11 -21.46 -6.82 -6.33
N TYR A 12 -21.82 -5.66 -6.89
CA TYR A 12 -22.18 -5.54 -8.30
C TYR A 12 -21.05 -5.97 -9.24
N GLU A 13 -19.82 -5.49 -9.01
CA GLU A 13 -18.66 -5.82 -9.85
C GLU A 13 -18.29 -7.31 -9.73
N ILE A 14 -18.37 -7.91 -8.55
CA ILE A 14 -18.16 -9.36 -8.39
C ILE A 14 -19.24 -10.16 -9.12
N GLU A 15 -20.49 -9.67 -9.15
CA GLU A 15 -21.59 -10.34 -9.83
C GLU A 15 -21.58 -10.16 -11.36
N HIS A 16 -21.14 -9.01 -11.88
CA HIS A 16 -21.32 -8.64 -13.29
C HIS A 16 -20.02 -8.54 -14.09
N TRP A 17 -18.87 -8.35 -13.42
CA TRP A 17 -17.58 -8.24 -14.07
C TRP A 17 -16.74 -9.50 -13.91
N GLN A 18 -16.77 -10.35 -14.94
CA GLN A 18 -16.12 -11.67 -14.93
C GLN A 18 -14.65 -11.65 -14.50
N LEU A 19 -13.86 -10.68 -14.96
CA LEU A 19 -12.45 -10.56 -14.59
C LEU A 19 -12.29 -10.38 -13.07
N ALA A 20 -13.06 -9.50 -12.45
CA ALA A 20 -13.02 -9.32 -11.00
C ALA A 20 -13.47 -10.60 -10.31
N ARG A 21 -14.62 -11.17 -10.68
CA ARG A 21 -15.14 -12.42 -10.10
C ARG A 21 -14.07 -13.52 -10.04
N ASP A 22 -13.40 -13.79 -11.17
CA ASP A 22 -12.38 -14.83 -11.26
C ASP A 22 -11.17 -14.51 -10.39
N LYS A 23 -10.72 -13.25 -10.39
CA LYS A 23 -9.54 -12.82 -9.61
C LYS A 23 -9.80 -12.75 -8.10
N TYR A 24 -11.02 -12.51 -7.67
CA TYR A 24 -11.40 -12.61 -6.26
C TYR A 24 -11.56 -14.08 -5.83
N ALA A 25 -12.11 -14.94 -6.68
CA ALA A 25 -12.16 -16.38 -6.42
C ALA A 25 -10.76 -16.98 -6.22
N ASP A 26 -9.77 -16.51 -7.00
CA ASP A 26 -8.36 -16.89 -6.88
C ASP A 26 -7.73 -16.58 -5.50
N LEU A 27 -8.31 -15.70 -4.68
CA LEU A 27 -7.80 -15.42 -3.32
C LEU A 27 -7.85 -16.65 -2.42
N SER A 28 -8.81 -17.55 -2.63
CA SER A 28 -8.93 -18.84 -1.91
C SER A 28 -7.73 -19.76 -2.09
N LYS A 29 -6.91 -19.54 -3.13
CA LYS A 29 -5.70 -20.31 -3.44
C LYS A 29 -4.45 -19.78 -2.72
N SER A 30 -4.61 -18.75 -1.90
CA SER A 30 -3.49 -18.13 -1.19
C SER A 30 -2.99 -19.04 -0.07
N ILE A 31 -1.67 -19.15 0.07
CA ILE A 31 -1.02 -19.79 1.23
C ILE A 31 -0.34 -18.72 2.08
N THR A 32 -0.37 -18.90 3.40
CA THR A 32 0.18 -17.92 4.35
C THR A 32 1.10 -18.59 5.35
N LYS A 33 2.14 -17.87 5.80
CA LYS A 33 2.95 -18.24 6.97
C LYS A 33 3.26 -16.99 7.77
N LYS A 34 3.61 -17.17 9.04
CA LYS A 34 3.88 -16.08 9.98
C LYS A 34 5.27 -16.22 10.58
N PHE A 35 5.91 -15.09 10.83
CA PHE A 35 7.13 -14.99 11.61
C PHE A 35 6.92 -14.07 12.81
N ASP A 36 7.09 -14.61 14.02
CA ASP A 36 6.95 -13.83 15.25
C ASP A 36 8.25 -13.10 15.60
N PHE A 37 8.13 -11.84 16.03
CA PHE A 37 9.20 -10.95 16.48
C PHE A 37 8.84 -10.43 17.88
N ASP A 38 8.68 -11.37 18.81
CA ASP A 38 8.24 -11.13 20.18
C ASP A 38 6.82 -10.54 20.26
N ASP A 39 6.68 -9.23 20.45
CA ASP A 39 5.39 -8.57 20.69
C ASP A 39 4.59 -8.28 19.40
N PHE A 40 5.16 -8.54 18.22
CA PHE A 40 4.49 -8.39 16.92
C PHE A 40 4.90 -9.49 15.94
N SER A 41 4.22 -9.57 14.78
CA SER A 41 4.47 -10.60 13.78
C SER A 41 4.44 -10.06 12.35
N ILE A 42 5.20 -10.69 11.47
CA ILE A 42 5.19 -10.43 10.04
C ILE A 42 4.50 -11.60 9.32
N ASP A 43 3.47 -11.28 8.55
CA ASP A 43 2.75 -12.24 7.74
C ASP A 43 3.33 -12.30 6.33
N ILE A 44 3.45 -13.50 5.78
CA ILE A 44 3.82 -13.73 4.39
C ILE A 44 2.64 -14.38 3.70
N SER A 45 2.16 -13.80 2.61
CA SER A 45 1.10 -14.33 1.77
C SER A 45 1.61 -14.62 0.36
N CYS A 46 1.26 -15.78 -0.17
CA CYS A 46 1.57 -16.16 -1.54
C CYS A 46 0.31 -16.51 -2.32
N ASN A 47 0.09 -15.81 -3.43
CA ASN A 47 -0.96 -16.17 -4.37
C ASN A 47 -0.45 -16.13 -5.82
N PRO A 48 -0.04 -17.28 -6.37
CA PRO A 48 0.43 -17.38 -7.75
C PRO A 48 -0.62 -17.03 -8.81
N ALA A 49 -1.92 -17.17 -8.50
CA ALA A 49 -3.00 -16.89 -9.45
C ALA A 49 -3.21 -15.39 -9.70
N ARG A 50 -2.60 -14.52 -8.87
CA ARG A 50 -2.53 -13.07 -9.10
C ARG A 50 -1.59 -12.66 -10.24
N MET A 51 -0.84 -13.60 -10.81
CA MET A 51 0.02 -13.33 -11.96
C MET A 51 -0.81 -12.84 -13.16
N ARG A 52 -0.41 -11.70 -13.75
CA ARG A 52 -1.14 -11.03 -14.85
C ARG A 52 -0.75 -11.51 -16.25
N SER A 53 0.38 -12.20 -16.36
CA SER A 53 0.98 -12.63 -17.62
C SER A 53 1.57 -14.02 -17.43
N THR A 54 2.14 -14.61 -18.48
CA THR A 54 2.81 -15.90 -18.33
C THR A 54 3.99 -15.77 -17.36
N LEU A 55 4.37 -16.86 -16.71
CA LEU A 55 5.55 -16.88 -15.84
C LEU A 55 6.80 -16.41 -16.59
N ALA A 56 6.93 -16.76 -17.87
CA ALA A 56 8.03 -16.33 -18.72
C ALA A 56 8.05 -14.81 -18.90
N ASP A 57 6.91 -14.18 -19.22
CA ASP A 57 6.81 -12.72 -19.39
C ASP A 57 7.13 -11.99 -18.09
N VAL A 58 6.64 -12.52 -16.96
CA VAL A 58 6.92 -11.94 -15.64
C VAL A 58 8.40 -12.04 -15.31
N LYS A 59 9.03 -13.20 -15.54
CA LYS A 59 10.48 -13.37 -15.33
C LYS A 59 11.30 -12.45 -16.23
N GLN A 60 10.95 -12.33 -17.50
CA GLN A 60 11.62 -11.42 -18.44
C GLN A 60 11.49 -9.96 -17.99
N ARG A 61 10.29 -9.55 -17.56
CA ARG A 61 10.06 -8.21 -17.03
C ARG A 61 10.83 -7.95 -15.75
N LEU A 62 10.87 -8.93 -14.84
CA LEU A 62 11.66 -8.84 -13.60
C LEU A 62 13.14 -8.69 -13.91
N GLU A 63 13.69 -9.49 -14.83
CA GLU A 63 15.10 -9.40 -15.22
C GLU A 63 15.43 -8.04 -15.83
N LYS A 64 14.54 -7.50 -16.67
CA LYS A 64 14.69 -6.16 -17.22
C LYS A 64 14.67 -5.08 -16.13
N ILE A 65 13.73 -5.13 -15.19
CA ILE A 65 13.60 -4.12 -14.12
C ILE A 65 14.76 -4.22 -13.13
N ARG A 66 15.27 -5.43 -12.89
CA ARG A 66 16.40 -5.70 -11.99
C ARG A 66 17.67 -4.98 -12.41
N THR A 67 17.93 -4.86 -13.72
CA THR A 67 19.15 -4.22 -14.22
C THR A 67 19.02 -2.71 -14.39
N MET A 68 17.86 -2.14 -14.08
CA MET A 68 17.62 -0.70 -14.16
C MET A 68 17.99 0.03 -12.84
N PRO A 69 18.17 1.36 -12.88
CA PRO A 69 18.33 2.16 -11.66
C PRO A 69 17.23 1.89 -10.64
N ASN A 70 17.57 1.92 -9.35
CA ASN A 70 16.62 1.73 -8.25
C ASN A 70 15.74 2.97 -8.04
N SER A 71 14.91 3.30 -9.04
CA SER A 71 14.00 4.45 -9.05
C SER A 71 12.66 4.08 -9.67
N SER A 72 11.60 4.85 -9.39
CA SER A 72 10.30 4.59 -10.03
C SER A 72 10.27 4.85 -11.51
N TRP A 73 11.07 5.80 -11.98
CA TRP A 73 11.15 6.22 -13.39
C TRP A 73 11.80 5.18 -14.30
N ALA A 74 12.54 4.22 -13.72
CA ALA A 74 13.15 3.11 -14.42
C ALA A 74 12.11 2.28 -15.19
N GLY A 75 12.05 2.49 -16.51
CA GLY A 75 11.15 1.75 -17.40
C GLY A 75 9.71 2.27 -17.47
N VAL A 76 9.43 3.45 -16.91
CA VAL A 76 8.12 4.09 -17.02
C VAL A 76 7.93 4.61 -18.44
N THR A 77 6.90 4.10 -19.10
CA THR A 77 6.42 4.56 -20.42
C THR A 77 4.98 5.05 -20.33
N ASP A 78 4.54 5.38 -19.11
CA ASP A 78 3.14 5.58 -18.73
C ASP A 78 2.62 6.91 -19.30
N THR A 79 2.31 6.89 -20.59
CA THR A 79 1.55 7.96 -21.24
C THR A 79 0.07 7.79 -20.90
N LYS A 80 -0.70 8.88 -20.95
CA LYS A 80 -2.15 8.86 -20.69
C LYS A 80 -2.86 7.71 -21.42
N ASP A 81 -2.49 7.46 -22.67
CA ASP A 81 -3.10 6.44 -23.55
C ASP A 81 -2.78 4.98 -23.16
N LYS A 82 -1.85 4.77 -22.23
CA LYS A 82 -1.45 3.43 -21.73
C LYS A 82 -1.73 3.26 -20.24
N CYS A 83 -2.25 4.29 -19.57
CA CYS A 83 -2.44 4.29 -18.15
C CYS A 83 -3.74 3.58 -17.76
N PHE A 84 -3.62 2.42 -17.11
CA PHE A 84 -4.77 1.58 -16.72
C PHE A 84 -5.72 2.21 -15.70
N LEU A 85 -5.42 3.40 -15.18
CA LEU A 85 -6.28 4.18 -14.29
C LEU A 85 -7.07 5.29 -15.02
N CYS A 86 -6.70 5.63 -16.26
CA CYS A 86 -7.43 6.62 -17.05
C CYS A 86 -8.78 6.05 -17.52
N SER A 87 -9.84 6.85 -17.43
CA SER A 87 -11.21 6.48 -17.83
C SER A 87 -11.28 5.80 -19.19
N ASP A 88 -10.52 6.32 -20.16
CA ASP A 88 -10.55 5.90 -21.56
C ASP A 88 -9.79 4.58 -21.80
N VAL A 89 -8.98 4.14 -20.82
CA VAL A 89 -8.14 2.94 -20.89
C VAL A 89 -8.64 1.83 -19.95
N ARG A 90 -9.38 2.20 -18.88
CA ARG A 90 -9.99 1.24 -17.97
C ARG A 90 -10.90 0.27 -18.74
N PRO A 91 -11.05 -0.99 -18.28
CA PRO A 91 -12.00 -1.92 -18.87
C PRO A 91 -13.41 -1.32 -18.91
N HIS A 92 -14.05 -1.23 -20.08
CA HIS A 92 -15.37 -0.60 -20.24
C HIS A 92 -16.47 -1.19 -19.33
N LYS A 93 -16.31 -2.43 -18.87
CA LYS A 93 -17.26 -3.09 -17.96
C LYS A 93 -17.12 -2.61 -16.50
N GLN A 94 -15.96 -2.11 -16.10
CA GLN A 94 -15.68 -1.70 -14.73
C GLN A 94 -16.52 -0.48 -14.35
N GLN A 95 -17.39 -0.64 -13.37
CA GLN A 95 -18.15 0.45 -12.78
C GLN A 95 -17.34 1.19 -11.72
N TYR A 96 -17.84 2.36 -11.33
CA TYR A 96 -17.21 3.21 -10.33
C TYR A 96 -18.25 4.03 -9.56
N VAL A 97 -17.85 4.50 -8.39
CA VAL A 97 -18.58 5.54 -7.64
C VAL A 97 -17.76 6.83 -7.72
N GLU A 98 -18.38 7.91 -8.18
CA GLU A 98 -17.75 9.22 -8.25
C GLU A 98 -17.71 9.90 -6.87
N VAL A 99 -16.54 10.35 -6.45
CA VAL A 99 -16.33 11.04 -5.17
C VAL A 99 -15.43 12.25 -5.40
N GLY A 100 -16.05 13.41 -5.59
CA GLY A 100 -15.33 14.65 -5.92
C GLY A 100 -14.49 14.49 -7.20
N ASN A 101 -13.16 14.65 -7.05
CA ASN A 101 -12.19 14.52 -8.14
C ASN A 101 -11.66 13.09 -8.34
N PHE A 102 -12.21 12.11 -7.63
CA PHE A 102 -11.77 10.72 -7.67
C PHE A 102 -12.91 9.78 -8.07
N ASP A 103 -12.53 8.63 -8.62
CA ASP A 103 -13.40 7.48 -8.86
C ASP A 103 -12.97 6.36 -7.90
N LEU A 104 -13.92 5.85 -7.11
CA LEU A 104 -13.77 4.63 -6.33
C LEU A 104 -14.05 3.42 -7.24
N LEU A 105 -13.05 2.54 -7.38
CA LEU A 105 -13.05 1.40 -8.30
C LEU A 105 -12.77 0.11 -7.53
N VAL A 106 -13.44 -0.99 -7.87
CA VAL A 106 -12.99 -2.32 -7.41
C VAL A 106 -11.65 -2.63 -8.04
N ASN A 107 -10.66 -3.03 -7.23
CA ASN A 107 -9.36 -3.44 -7.75
C ASN A 107 -9.47 -4.83 -8.39
N PRO A 108 -9.27 -5.00 -9.71
CA PRO A 108 -9.39 -6.29 -10.38
C PRO A 108 -8.29 -7.30 -10.03
N TYR A 109 -7.23 -6.89 -9.34
CA TYR A 109 -6.11 -7.76 -8.97
C TYR A 109 -5.90 -7.73 -7.44
N PRO A 110 -6.91 -8.20 -6.67
CA PRO A 110 -6.97 -8.00 -5.24
C PRO A 110 -5.81 -8.68 -4.50
N ILE A 111 -5.43 -8.09 -3.37
CA ILE A 111 -4.60 -8.73 -2.33
C ILE A 111 -5.53 -9.20 -1.20
N PHE A 112 -6.57 -8.42 -0.93
CA PHE A 112 -7.52 -8.60 0.15
C PHE A 112 -8.92 -8.93 -0.39
N PRO A 113 -9.79 -9.58 0.42
CA PRO A 113 -11.13 -9.97 0.00
C PRO A 113 -12.02 -8.81 -0.43
N VAL A 114 -11.85 -7.63 0.13
CA VAL A 114 -12.43 -6.39 -0.38
C VAL A 114 -11.32 -5.37 -0.58
N HIS A 115 -11.08 -4.96 -1.83
CA HIS A 115 -9.97 -4.09 -2.20
C HIS A 115 -10.38 -3.11 -3.30
N PHE A 116 -10.22 -1.82 -3.02
CA PHE A 116 -10.50 -0.73 -3.97
C PHE A 116 -9.24 -0.01 -4.41
N THR A 117 -9.31 0.56 -5.61
CA THR A 117 -8.43 1.62 -6.09
C THR A 117 -9.23 2.90 -6.17
N ILE A 118 -8.70 3.99 -5.63
CA ILE A 118 -9.34 5.32 -5.64
C ILE A 118 -8.50 6.18 -6.58
N ALA A 119 -8.92 6.31 -7.84
CA ALA A 119 -8.12 6.97 -8.87
C ALA A 119 -8.59 8.39 -9.13
N HIS A 120 -7.68 9.34 -9.23
CA HIS A 120 -8.02 10.70 -9.61
C HIS A 120 -8.57 10.74 -11.05
N LYS A 121 -9.61 11.53 -11.32
CA LYS A 121 -10.27 11.58 -12.64
C LYS A 121 -9.35 12.09 -13.75
N ARG A 122 -8.35 12.92 -13.40
CA ARG A 122 -7.33 13.41 -14.34
C ARG A 122 -6.03 12.63 -14.16
N HIS A 123 -5.34 12.39 -15.27
CA HIS A 123 -3.98 11.86 -15.27
C HIS A 123 -3.01 12.91 -14.72
N THR A 124 -2.79 12.90 -13.41
CA THR A 124 -1.87 13.80 -12.71
C THR A 124 -0.85 12.99 -11.93
N PRO A 125 0.39 13.47 -11.75
CA PRO A 125 1.42 12.73 -11.04
C PRO A 125 1.00 12.23 -9.64
N GLN A 126 1.52 11.08 -9.22
CA GLN A 126 1.28 10.49 -7.90
C GLN A 126 1.95 11.33 -6.82
N LEU A 127 1.27 12.36 -6.31
CA LEU A 127 1.73 13.24 -5.23
C LEU A 127 0.72 13.23 -4.08
N ILE A 128 1.18 13.21 -2.83
CA ILE A 128 0.26 13.20 -1.69
C ILE A 128 -0.27 14.60 -1.32
N ILE A 129 0.56 15.63 -1.32
CA ILE A 129 0.20 16.95 -0.75
C ILE A 129 -1.02 17.61 -1.39
N PRO A 130 -1.17 17.62 -2.74
CA PRO A 130 -2.36 18.20 -3.36
C PRO A 130 -3.67 17.51 -2.96
N TYR A 131 -3.59 16.26 -2.47
CA TYR A 131 -4.73 15.38 -2.23
C TYR A 131 -4.79 14.83 -0.80
N PHE A 132 -4.04 15.42 0.14
CA PHE A 132 -3.99 14.93 1.53
C PHE A 132 -5.35 15.05 2.22
N ASP A 133 -6.11 16.11 1.90
CA ASP A 133 -7.44 16.32 2.47
C ASP A 133 -8.45 15.30 1.91
N ASP A 134 -8.34 14.94 0.63
CA ASP A 134 -9.10 13.85 0.02
C ASP A 134 -8.74 12.50 0.66
N PHE A 135 -7.46 12.25 0.93
CA PHE A 135 -6.98 11.03 1.60
C PHE A 135 -7.62 10.87 2.99
N LEU A 136 -7.69 11.94 3.78
CA LEU A 136 -8.39 11.95 5.07
C LEU A 136 -9.92 11.82 4.88
N TYR A 137 -10.50 12.48 3.88
CA TYR A 137 -11.92 12.37 3.57
C TYR A 137 -12.31 10.90 3.33
N PHE A 138 -11.55 10.17 2.51
CA PHE A 138 -11.81 8.75 2.28
C PHE A 138 -11.70 7.94 3.58
N ALA A 139 -10.68 8.17 4.40
CA ALA A 139 -10.51 7.42 5.64
C ALA A 139 -11.69 7.61 6.61
N LYS A 140 -12.24 8.84 6.67
CA LYS A 140 -13.42 9.14 7.50
C LYS A 140 -14.72 8.56 6.96
N ASN A 141 -14.89 8.53 5.63
CA ASN A 141 -16.15 8.12 4.98
C ASN A 141 -16.18 6.64 4.57
N LEU A 142 -15.06 5.94 4.73
CA LEU A 142 -14.89 4.50 4.54
C LEU A 142 -14.36 3.84 5.83
N PRO A 143 -15.07 3.94 6.97
CA PRO A 143 -14.57 3.55 8.28
C PRO A 143 -14.20 2.06 8.42
N ASP A 144 -14.70 1.17 7.56
CA ASP A 144 -14.33 -0.26 7.58
C ASP A 144 -12.96 -0.53 6.92
N PHE A 145 -12.45 0.45 6.18
CA PHE A 145 -11.24 0.32 5.38
C PHE A 145 -10.09 1.17 5.93
N ALA A 146 -8.87 0.68 5.74
CA ALA A 146 -7.68 1.49 5.80
C ALA A 146 -7.41 2.05 4.39
N ILE A 147 -7.25 3.37 4.28
CA ILE A 147 -6.86 4.03 3.04
C ILE A 147 -5.35 4.11 3.01
N PHE A 148 -4.73 3.74 1.90
CA PHE A 148 -3.28 3.73 1.82
C PHE A 148 -2.76 4.34 0.52
N TYR A 149 -1.58 4.97 0.65
CA TYR A 149 -0.89 5.68 -0.40
C TYR A 149 0.54 5.17 -0.51
N ASN A 150 0.95 4.87 -1.73
CA ASN A 150 2.33 4.59 -2.06
C ASN A 150 2.88 5.75 -2.87
N GLY A 151 3.99 6.33 -2.42
CA GLY A 151 4.71 7.30 -3.23
C GLY A 151 5.21 6.69 -4.53
N ALA A 152 5.36 7.54 -5.56
CA ALA A 152 5.86 7.16 -6.87
C ALA A 152 7.14 6.31 -6.75
N ASN A 153 8.09 6.75 -5.92
CA ASN A 153 9.38 6.08 -5.67
C ASN A 153 9.35 4.96 -4.62
N CYS A 154 8.17 4.54 -4.15
CA CYS A 154 8.05 3.53 -3.09
C CYS A 154 6.80 2.65 -3.21
N GLY A 155 6.60 2.06 -4.40
CA GLY A 155 5.67 0.94 -4.60
C GLY A 155 4.36 1.32 -5.27
N ALA A 156 4.23 2.54 -5.78
CA ALA A 156 3.10 2.91 -6.63
C ALA A 156 3.06 2.06 -7.90
N SER A 157 1.89 1.51 -8.22
CA SER A 157 1.68 0.74 -9.46
C SER A 157 1.52 1.62 -10.71
N ALA A 158 1.11 2.88 -10.52
CA ALA A 158 0.96 3.90 -11.55
C ALA A 158 1.62 5.20 -11.04
N PRO A 159 2.94 5.39 -11.22
CA PRO A 159 3.65 6.53 -10.63
C PRO A 159 3.25 7.89 -11.25
N LEU A 160 2.61 7.89 -12.43
CA LEU A 160 2.21 9.11 -13.14
C LEU A 160 0.72 9.45 -13.01
N HIS A 161 -0.05 8.63 -12.27
CA HIS A 161 -1.48 8.83 -12.06
C HIS A 161 -1.81 8.75 -10.56
N ALA A 162 -2.27 9.86 -10.00
CA ALA A 162 -2.70 10.03 -8.61
C ALA A 162 -3.78 9.03 -8.21
N HIS A 163 -3.49 8.19 -7.22
CA HIS A 163 -4.41 7.22 -6.67
C HIS A 163 -4.10 6.86 -5.22
N PHE A 164 -5.15 6.46 -4.52
CA PHE A 164 -5.10 5.74 -3.25
C PHE A 164 -5.61 4.32 -3.45
N GLN A 165 -5.51 3.52 -2.40
CA GLN A 165 -6.14 2.21 -2.34
C GLN A 165 -6.85 2.07 -0.99
N ALA A 166 -7.85 1.19 -0.92
CA ALA A 166 -8.60 0.95 0.30
C ALA A 166 -8.83 -0.55 0.48
N ALA A 167 -8.59 -1.07 1.67
CA ALA A 167 -8.87 -2.46 2.01
C ALA A 167 -9.22 -2.62 3.49
N GLU A 168 -9.82 -3.75 3.86
CA GLU A 168 -10.31 -3.97 5.22
C GLU A 168 -9.18 -3.85 6.25
N LYS A 169 -9.41 -3.06 7.31
CA LYS A 169 -8.41 -2.72 8.34
C LYS A 169 -7.73 -3.95 8.95
N LYS A 170 -8.48 -5.04 9.15
CA LYS A 170 -8.00 -6.29 9.77
C LYS A 170 -6.79 -6.93 9.08
N TYR A 171 -6.48 -6.56 7.85
CA TYR A 171 -5.33 -7.10 7.10
C TYR A 171 -4.03 -6.28 7.22
N PHE A 172 -4.06 -5.16 7.95
CA PHE A 172 -2.90 -4.32 8.17
C PHE A 172 -2.37 -4.55 9.60
N ASN A 173 -1.28 -5.31 9.73
CA ASN A 173 -0.75 -5.70 11.04
C ASN A 173 -0.40 -4.49 11.91
N ILE A 174 0.07 -3.39 11.32
CA ILE A 174 0.33 -2.13 12.02
C ILE A 174 -0.88 -1.61 12.82
N LEU A 175 -2.11 -1.82 12.33
CA LEU A 175 -3.31 -1.37 13.04
C LEU A 175 -3.53 -2.18 14.31
N LYS A 176 -3.33 -3.51 14.21
CA LYS A 176 -3.37 -4.40 15.37
C LYS A 176 -2.22 -4.07 16.33
N ASP A 177 -1.01 -3.95 15.82
CA ASP A 177 0.19 -3.70 16.61
C ASP A 177 0.09 -2.37 17.36
N TYR A 178 -0.48 -1.32 16.74
CA TYR A 178 -0.74 -0.05 17.42
C TYR A 178 -1.68 -0.19 18.64
N GLN A 179 -2.61 -1.14 18.59
CA GLN A 179 -3.56 -1.40 19.68
C GLN A 179 -3.00 -2.35 20.75
N THR A 180 -2.06 -3.24 20.38
CA THR A 180 -1.62 -4.34 21.25
C THR A 180 -0.18 -4.25 21.75
N LEU A 181 0.67 -3.46 21.10
CA LEU A 181 2.06 -3.30 21.53
C LEU A 181 2.12 -2.62 22.90
N PRO A 182 3.05 -3.02 23.79
CA PRO A 182 3.22 -2.34 25.07
C PRO A 182 3.74 -0.91 24.90
N ASP A 183 3.39 -0.01 25.83
CA ASP A 183 3.77 1.42 25.81
C ASP A 183 5.27 1.68 25.58
N ARG A 184 6.15 0.76 25.99
CA ARG A 184 7.61 0.84 25.78
C ARG A 184 8.02 0.96 24.30
N TYR A 185 7.15 0.55 23.38
CA TYR A 185 7.37 0.68 21.94
C TYR A 185 7.13 2.11 21.45
N PHE A 186 6.35 2.92 22.17
CA PHE A 186 5.94 4.23 21.69
C PHE A 186 6.75 5.35 22.33
N GLU A 187 7.28 6.23 21.49
CA GLU A 187 7.93 7.47 21.92
C GLU A 187 7.25 8.66 21.28
N THR A 188 6.76 9.58 22.12
CA THR A 188 6.08 10.79 21.66
C THR A 188 7.09 11.82 21.18
N ILE A 189 6.94 12.27 19.95
CA ILE A 189 7.78 13.28 19.30
C ILE A 189 7.16 14.67 19.48
N GLU A 190 5.85 14.77 19.28
CA GLU A 190 5.12 16.03 19.38
C GLU A 190 3.71 15.78 19.93
N THR A 191 3.21 16.73 20.71
CA THR A 191 1.83 16.73 21.19
C THR A 191 1.30 18.16 21.11
N THR A 192 0.11 18.30 20.55
CA THR A 192 -0.69 19.53 20.53
C THR A 192 -1.95 19.30 21.39
N LYS A 193 -2.89 20.23 21.33
CA LYS A 193 -4.18 20.09 22.01
C LYS A 193 -4.98 18.88 21.47
N ASP A 194 -5.00 18.71 20.16
CA ASP A 194 -5.88 17.74 19.49
C ASP A 194 -5.12 16.57 18.83
N SER A 195 -3.78 16.67 18.74
CA SER A 195 -2.93 15.78 17.96
C SER A 195 -1.72 15.24 18.75
N THR A 196 -1.30 14.03 18.41
CA THR A 196 -0.04 13.43 18.87
C THR A 196 0.71 12.81 17.71
N LEU A 197 2.02 13.05 17.62
CA LEU A 197 2.94 12.32 16.76
C LEU A 197 3.82 11.40 17.62
N GLN A 198 3.79 10.12 17.31
CA GLN A 198 4.61 9.11 17.99
C GLN A 198 5.44 8.31 16.98
N THR A 199 6.59 7.79 17.40
CA THR A 199 7.34 6.76 16.67
C THR A 199 7.24 5.42 17.38
N ILE A 200 7.29 4.33 16.60
CA ILE A 200 7.29 2.95 17.10
C ILE A 200 8.72 2.42 17.06
N LYS A 201 9.32 2.25 18.24
CA LYS A 201 10.68 1.75 18.45
C LYS A 201 10.74 0.23 18.40
N ASN A 202 11.93 -0.30 18.12
CA ASN A 202 12.18 -1.75 18.13
C ASN A 202 11.22 -2.56 17.23
N TYR A 203 10.79 -1.99 16.10
CA TYR A 203 9.68 -2.49 15.28
C TYR A 203 10.10 -2.94 13.86
N LEU A 204 11.38 -3.32 13.70
CA LEU A 204 12.10 -3.66 12.45
C LEU A 204 12.22 -2.54 11.41
N ARG A 205 11.25 -1.62 11.35
CA ARG A 205 11.13 -0.54 10.38
C ARG A 205 10.74 0.76 11.04
N ALA A 206 11.05 1.87 10.37
CA ALA A 206 10.62 3.20 10.78
C ALA A 206 9.11 3.33 10.56
N ALA A 207 8.37 3.53 11.65
CA ALA A 207 6.93 3.73 11.63
C ALA A 207 6.56 4.85 12.59
N PHE A 208 5.79 5.81 12.09
CA PHE A 208 5.29 6.93 12.86
C PHE A 208 3.76 6.92 12.83
N CYS A 209 3.13 7.42 13.88
CA CYS A 209 1.69 7.52 13.98
C CYS A 209 1.29 8.95 14.36
N ILE A 210 0.51 9.59 13.50
CA ILE A 210 -0.21 10.83 13.81
C ILE A 210 -1.63 10.43 14.22
N SER A 211 -2.01 10.72 15.45
CA SER A 211 -3.37 10.53 15.96
C SER A 211 -3.99 11.89 16.24
N THR A 212 -5.11 12.23 15.61
CA THR A 212 -5.73 13.56 15.76
C THR A 212 -7.24 13.58 15.51
N THR A 213 -7.95 14.55 16.08
CA THR A 213 -9.33 14.89 15.68
C THR A 213 -9.38 16.00 14.62
N ASN A 214 -8.26 16.67 14.33
CA ASN A 214 -8.18 17.84 13.47
C ASN A 214 -7.38 17.54 12.19
N ALA A 215 -8.06 17.58 11.04
CA ALA A 215 -7.47 17.28 9.73
C ALA A 215 -6.37 18.28 9.32
N GLU A 216 -6.53 19.56 9.65
CA GLU A 216 -5.55 20.61 9.33
C GLU A 216 -4.26 20.41 10.15
N GLU A 217 -4.39 20.07 11.43
CA GLU A 217 -3.23 19.73 12.28
C GLU A 217 -2.52 18.46 11.79
N ALA A 218 -3.27 17.43 11.37
CA ALA A 218 -2.67 16.23 10.77
C ALA A 218 -1.77 16.60 9.58
N LYS A 219 -2.25 17.46 8.68
CA LYS A 219 -1.51 17.91 7.50
C LYS A 219 -0.28 18.74 7.89
N ALA A 220 -0.43 19.65 8.84
CA ALA A 220 0.67 20.49 9.32
C ALA A 220 1.79 19.65 9.97
N ILE A 221 1.44 18.70 10.85
CA ILE A 221 2.38 17.77 11.48
C ILE A 221 3.05 16.90 10.41
N PHE A 222 2.26 16.37 9.48
CA PHE A 222 2.76 15.53 8.40
C PHE A 222 3.81 16.25 7.54
N ILE A 223 3.52 17.47 7.09
CA ILE A 223 4.46 18.27 6.29
C ILE A 223 5.71 18.59 7.11
N LYS A 224 5.54 19.11 8.34
CA LYS A 224 6.64 19.54 9.21
C LYS A 224 7.68 18.44 9.45
N HIS A 225 7.24 17.20 9.65
CA HIS A 225 8.14 16.09 10.03
C HIS A 225 8.61 15.23 8.86
N PHE A 226 7.93 15.28 7.71
CA PHE A 226 8.21 14.38 6.60
C PHE A 226 8.46 15.09 5.26
N GLU A 227 8.67 16.41 5.25
CA GLU A 227 8.87 17.24 4.03
C GLU A 227 9.83 16.60 3.02
N TRP A 228 11.03 16.21 3.45
CA TRP A 228 12.02 15.61 2.56
C TRP A 228 11.52 14.31 1.89
N HIS A 229 10.83 13.45 2.64
CA HIS A 229 10.29 12.19 2.12
C HIS A 229 9.09 12.41 1.21
N ILE A 230 8.31 13.45 1.47
CA ILE A 230 7.18 13.89 0.65
C ILE A 230 7.69 14.39 -0.71
N GLU A 231 8.67 15.29 -0.71
CA GLU A 231 9.28 15.85 -1.92
C GLU A 231 9.98 14.77 -2.76
N ALA A 232 10.72 13.88 -2.10
CA ALA A 232 11.37 12.74 -2.76
C ALA A 232 10.38 11.67 -3.23
N ASN A 233 9.11 11.76 -2.82
CA ASN A 233 8.07 10.77 -3.08
C ASN A 233 8.42 9.36 -2.57
N MET A 234 9.13 9.35 -1.44
CA MET A 234 9.74 8.22 -0.75
C MET A 234 9.02 8.00 0.58
N ILE A 235 7.72 7.79 0.51
CA ILE A 235 6.83 7.69 1.67
C ILE A 235 5.65 6.76 1.40
N ASN A 236 5.36 5.87 2.35
CA ASN A 236 4.12 5.09 2.39
C ASN A 236 3.25 5.61 3.53
N ILE A 237 1.94 5.65 3.33
CA ILE A 237 1.00 6.18 4.31
C ILE A 237 -0.21 5.26 4.39
N ILE A 238 -0.68 4.99 5.60
CA ILE A 238 -1.94 4.29 5.86
C ILE A 238 -2.75 5.15 6.82
N CYS A 239 -4.02 5.42 6.51
CA CYS A 239 -4.92 6.15 7.37
C CYS A 239 -6.21 5.37 7.60
N CYS A 240 -6.67 5.34 8.85
CA CYS A 240 -8.02 4.96 9.21
C CYS A 240 -8.66 6.03 10.10
N TYR A 241 -9.98 5.98 10.22
CA TYR A 241 -10.74 6.82 11.13
C TYR A 241 -11.47 5.95 12.16
N GLU A 242 -11.10 6.09 13.43
CA GLU A 242 -11.65 5.30 14.52
C GLU A 242 -11.92 6.18 15.74
N MET A 243 -13.07 5.96 16.40
CA MET A 243 -13.46 6.68 17.62
C MET A 243 -13.35 8.21 17.51
N GLY A 244 -13.71 8.75 16.34
CA GLY A 244 -13.68 10.20 16.07
C GLY A 244 -12.30 10.76 15.72
N ARG A 245 -11.26 9.93 15.58
CA ARG A 245 -9.87 10.34 15.30
C ARG A 245 -9.35 9.76 14.00
N TYR A 246 -8.55 10.53 13.29
CA TYR A 246 -7.65 10.04 12.25
C TYR A 246 -6.45 9.38 12.92
N ILE A 247 -6.14 8.15 12.50
CA ILE A 247 -4.91 7.44 12.85
C ILE A 247 -4.13 7.27 11.55
N ILE A 248 -3.02 7.98 11.42
CA ILE A 248 -2.22 8.07 10.19
C ILE A 248 -0.85 7.48 10.47
N PHE A 249 -0.60 6.29 9.92
CA PHE A 249 0.71 5.67 9.92
C PHE A 249 1.53 6.20 8.75
N VAL A 250 2.74 6.66 9.05
CA VAL A 250 3.68 7.19 8.08
C VAL A 250 4.95 6.34 8.12
N PHE A 251 5.36 5.87 6.95
CA PHE A 251 6.58 5.09 6.77
C PHE A 251 7.51 5.84 5.81
N PRO A 252 8.43 6.65 6.34
CA PRO A 252 9.51 7.23 5.56
C PRO A 252 10.37 6.14 4.92
N ARG A 253 10.79 6.34 3.66
CA ARG A 253 11.57 5.36 2.91
C ARG A 253 12.96 5.89 2.60
N LYS A 254 13.98 5.04 2.78
CA LYS A 254 15.38 5.30 2.41
C LYS A 254 15.71 4.89 0.98
N GLN A 255 15.05 3.84 0.49
CA GLN A 255 15.27 3.31 -0.87
C GLN A 255 14.01 2.62 -1.42
N PHE A 256 13.92 2.56 -2.74
CA PHE A 256 12.75 2.03 -3.43
C PHE A 256 12.65 0.51 -3.25
N ARG A 257 13.68 -0.24 -3.68
CA ARG A 257 13.76 -1.70 -3.54
C ARG A 257 14.98 -2.14 -2.75
N PRO A 258 14.88 -3.24 -1.99
CA PRO A 258 16.01 -3.82 -1.26
C PRO A 258 16.94 -4.60 -2.19
N THR A 259 18.16 -4.87 -1.73
CA THR A 259 19.20 -5.58 -2.51
C THR A 259 18.77 -6.97 -2.97
N GLN A 260 17.92 -7.66 -2.21
CA GLN A 260 17.37 -8.98 -2.57
C GLN A 260 16.58 -8.97 -3.87
N PHE A 261 16.00 -7.82 -4.25
CA PHE A 261 15.34 -7.65 -5.55
C PHE A 261 16.34 -7.70 -6.70
N PHE A 262 17.55 -7.16 -6.46
CA PHE A 262 18.61 -6.97 -7.44
C PHE A 262 19.57 -8.15 -7.58
N GLU A 263 19.47 -9.14 -6.69
CA GLU A 263 20.30 -10.34 -6.67
C GLU A 263 20.34 -11.06 -8.04
N GLU A 264 21.54 -11.35 -8.53
CA GLU A 264 21.76 -12.01 -9.82
C GLU A 264 21.40 -13.49 -9.74
N ASP A 265 21.76 -14.15 -8.65
CA ASP A 265 21.46 -15.56 -8.40
C ASP A 265 19.96 -15.77 -8.16
N GLU A 266 19.24 -16.32 -9.15
CA GLU A 266 17.80 -16.59 -9.06
C GLU A 266 17.44 -17.45 -7.84
N THR A 267 18.36 -18.33 -7.40
CA THR A 267 18.16 -19.19 -6.23
C THR A 267 18.29 -18.45 -4.89
N LYS A 268 18.73 -17.19 -4.89
CA LYS A 268 18.79 -16.29 -3.73
C LYS A 268 17.87 -15.06 -3.84
N ARG A 269 17.53 -14.66 -5.07
CA ARG A 269 16.72 -13.48 -5.36
C ARG A 269 15.34 -13.54 -4.73
N LEU A 270 14.89 -12.42 -4.16
CA LEU A 270 13.50 -12.24 -3.75
C LEU A 270 12.94 -11.01 -4.47
N ALA A 271 12.00 -11.23 -5.40
CA ALA A 271 11.30 -10.15 -6.11
C ALA A 271 10.28 -9.45 -5.20
N ILE A 272 10.78 -8.78 -4.17
CA ILE A 272 10.01 -8.05 -3.17
C ILE A 272 10.33 -6.57 -3.33
N SER A 273 9.28 -5.76 -3.44
CA SER A 273 9.36 -4.31 -3.60
C SER A 273 8.39 -3.68 -2.60
N PRO A 274 8.80 -3.52 -1.33
CA PRO A 274 7.89 -3.15 -0.26
C PRO A 274 7.13 -1.85 -0.56
N ALA A 275 5.83 -1.87 -0.30
CA ALA A 275 4.90 -0.75 -0.35
C ALA A 275 4.13 -0.68 0.99
N SER A 276 3.02 0.07 1.05
CA SER A 276 2.26 0.24 2.31
C SER A 276 1.84 -1.09 2.96
N VAL A 277 1.47 -2.10 2.18
CA VAL A 277 1.06 -3.41 2.70
C VAL A 277 2.24 -4.12 3.37
N GLU A 278 3.41 -4.15 2.74
CA GLU A 278 4.64 -4.70 3.35
C GLU A 278 5.07 -3.89 4.57
N MET A 279 5.02 -2.55 4.48
CA MET A 279 5.33 -1.68 5.62
C MET A 279 4.36 -1.87 6.78
N SER A 280 3.12 -2.28 6.51
CA SER A 280 2.16 -2.64 7.56
C SER A 280 2.51 -3.94 8.28
N GLY A 281 3.40 -4.77 7.74
CA GLY A 281 3.79 -6.07 8.31
C GLY A 281 3.26 -7.29 7.54
N CYS A 282 2.81 -7.12 6.29
CA CYS A 282 2.33 -8.21 5.43
C CYS A 282 3.10 -8.25 4.11
N PHE A 283 3.97 -9.25 3.90
CA PHE A 283 4.67 -9.46 2.65
C PHE A 283 3.84 -10.27 1.67
N VAL A 284 3.63 -9.74 0.47
CA VAL A 284 2.86 -10.41 -0.57
C VAL A 284 3.79 -10.84 -1.70
N THR A 285 3.72 -12.12 -2.08
CA THR A 285 4.45 -12.66 -3.23
C THR A 285 3.53 -13.47 -4.15
N ILE A 286 3.91 -13.59 -5.41
CA ILE A 286 3.27 -14.50 -6.37
C ILE A 286 4.13 -15.74 -6.65
N PHE A 287 5.36 -15.78 -6.11
CA PHE A 287 6.33 -16.85 -6.33
C PHE A 287 6.37 -17.77 -5.11
N LYS A 288 6.02 -19.04 -5.30
CA LYS A 288 6.02 -20.05 -4.23
C LYS A 288 7.43 -20.26 -3.69
N GLU A 289 8.42 -20.26 -4.58
CA GLU A 289 9.84 -20.35 -4.25
C GLU A 289 10.33 -19.20 -3.36
N HIS A 290 9.76 -17.99 -3.51
CA HIS A 290 10.07 -16.86 -2.61
C HIS A 290 9.39 -17.05 -1.25
N PHE A 291 8.13 -17.49 -1.26
CA PHE A 291 7.38 -17.78 -0.04
C PHE A 291 8.08 -18.82 0.84
N TYR A 292 8.62 -19.89 0.25
CA TYR A 292 9.31 -20.92 1.05
C TYR A 292 10.66 -20.44 1.56
N ARG A 293 11.43 -19.70 0.74
CA ARG A 293 12.78 -19.25 1.11
C ARG A 293 12.81 -18.06 2.07
N ILE A 294 11.82 -17.17 2.04
CA ILE A 294 11.85 -15.96 2.88
C ILE A 294 11.99 -16.33 4.36
N SER A 295 12.97 -15.74 5.04
CA SER A 295 13.30 -15.98 6.45
C SER A 295 13.19 -14.72 7.33
N LYS A 296 13.28 -14.88 8.66
CA LYS A 296 13.30 -13.74 9.60
C LYS A 296 14.47 -12.79 9.32
N GLU A 297 15.64 -13.35 9.03
CA GLU A 297 16.88 -12.59 8.75
C GLU A 297 16.71 -11.75 7.49
N GLN A 298 16.09 -12.31 6.45
CA GLN A 298 15.81 -11.58 5.21
C GLN A 298 14.78 -10.46 5.43
N ILE A 299 13.73 -10.70 6.22
CA ILE A 299 12.74 -9.68 6.56
C ILE A 299 13.37 -8.53 7.33
N THR A 300 14.16 -8.84 8.36
CA THR A 300 14.89 -7.84 9.16
C THR A 300 15.84 -7.04 8.28
N ASP A 301 16.59 -7.70 7.40
CA ASP A 301 17.52 -7.01 6.51
C ASP A 301 16.78 -6.13 5.49
N ILE A 302 15.71 -6.62 4.86
CA ILE A 302 14.89 -5.84 3.93
C ILE A 302 14.37 -4.56 4.61
N PHE A 303 13.78 -4.68 5.80
CA PHE A 303 13.26 -3.52 6.52
C PHE A 303 14.37 -2.54 6.92
N ARG A 304 15.51 -3.03 7.41
CA ARG A 304 16.67 -2.20 7.75
C ARG A 304 17.18 -1.37 6.57
N GLN A 305 17.16 -1.94 5.36
CA GLN A 305 17.65 -1.23 4.20
C GLN A 305 16.65 -0.16 3.72
N ILE A 306 15.33 -0.44 3.74
CA ILE A 306 14.30 0.45 3.17
C ILE A 306 13.79 1.54 4.11
N SER A 307 14.05 1.43 5.42
CA SER A 307 13.57 2.32 6.49
C SER A 307 14.69 3.00 7.25
#